data_AF-A0A1V8UNF0-F1
#
_entry.id   AF-A0A1V8UNF0-F1
#
_cell.length_a   1.000
_cell.length_b   1.000
_cell.length_c   1.000
_cell.angle_alpha   90.00
_cell.angle_beta   90.00
_cell.angle_gamma   90.00
#
_symmetry.space_group_name_H-M   'P 1'
#
loop_
_entity.id
_entity.type
_entity.pdbx_description
1 polymer ?
#
loop_
_entity_poly.entity_id
_entity_poly.type
_entity_poly.pdbx_seq_one_letter_code
_entity_poly.pdbx_strand_id
1 'polypeptide(L)'
;MLFRKLVTALALSTSAVQETTALAISGDLTRHIRPYKRGEVLQDIVTWDAHSLFVHGERVMLFSGEFHPYRLPVPSLWLDVFQKIKALGYNCVSFYTDWALHEGQPGNFTAEGIFSYDQFFAAASEAGIYLLARPGPYINAEVSGGGFPGWLQRNKAVLRTTDPEYLAATDNYMANIGKIIAKAQITNGGPVILAQPENEYTSYLKSVTEFPSQTYFAYVEKQLRDAGIVVPLITNEAFAAGYVTPTTAASPDIYGFDGYPVGFDCGNPYTWPANGLHREYADSHAQLSNATPFSLVEFQGGSFDPWGGWGFQNCLELVGYEFERVFYKNNFAQAVKILSG
;
A
#
# COMPACT_ATOMS: atom_id res chain seq x y z
N MET A 1 87.87 26.07 -12.95
CA MET A 1 88.45 25.48 -11.71
C MET A 1 87.29 25.30 -10.73
N LEU A 2 87.11 24.21 -9.96
CA LEU A 2 87.73 22.87 -9.89
C LEU A 2 86.60 21.94 -9.35
N PHE A 3 86.07 20.92 -10.06
CA PHE A 3 86.56 19.54 -10.30
C PHE A 3 86.29 18.48 -9.18
N ARG A 4 85.26 17.63 -9.40
CA ARG A 4 84.96 16.29 -8.79
C ARG A 4 84.58 16.27 -7.28
N LYS A 5 83.88 15.25 -6.73
CA LYS A 5 83.60 13.82 -7.09
C LYS A 5 82.06 13.53 -6.95
N LEU A 6 81.37 12.56 -7.59
CA LEU A 6 81.54 11.08 -7.73
C LEU A 6 81.50 10.36 -6.35
N VAL A 7 80.68 9.34 -6.03
CA VAL A 7 79.64 8.47 -6.68
C VAL A 7 78.52 8.22 -5.58
N THR A 8 77.41 7.45 -5.55
CA THR A 8 76.68 6.33 -6.25
C THR A 8 75.18 6.48 -5.82
N ALA A 9 74.11 6.46 -6.64
CA ALA A 9 73.44 5.44 -7.46
C ALA A 9 72.63 4.31 -6.73
N LEU A 10 71.47 3.97 -7.32
CA LEU A 10 70.50 2.88 -7.06
C LEU A 10 69.40 2.99 -5.96
N ALA A 11 68.15 2.81 -6.44
CA ALA A 11 66.95 2.10 -5.92
C ALA A 11 66.84 1.67 -4.43
N LEU A 12 65.65 1.57 -3.81
CA LEU A 12 64.32 1.25 -4.37
C LEU A 12 63.17 2.16 -3.86
N SER A 13 62.07 2.17 -4.62
CA SER A 13 60.75 2.65 -4.16
C SER A 13 60.02 1.56 -3.38
N THR A 14 59.80 1.74 -2.07
CA THR A 14 59.03 0.81 -1.23
C THR A 14 57.84 1.50 -0.57
N SER A 15 56.67 1.29 -1.18
CA SER A 15 55.39 1.02 -0.50
C SER A 15 55.13 1.69 0.87
N ALA A 16 54.40 2.80 0.85
CA ALA A 16 53.58 3.27 1.96
C ALA A 16 52.14 3.53 1.48
N VAL A 17 51.55 2.53 0.82
CA VAL A 17 50.09 2.53 0.59
C VAL A 17 49.45 2.26 1.95
N GLN A 18 48.76 3.25 2.51
CA GLN A 18 47.92 2.99 3.67
C GLN A 18 46.75 2.12 3.23
N GLU A 19 46.67 0.91 3.78
CA GLU A 19 45.54 0.02 3.57
C GLU A 19 44.29 0.65 4.21
N THR A 20 43.49 1.33 3.39
CA THR A 20 42.06 1.45 3.67
C THR A 20 41.49 0.04 3.60
N THR A 21 41.38 -0.61 4.76
CA THR A 21 40.66 -1.86 4.94
C THR A 21 39.17 -1.64 4.73
N ALA A 22 38.80 -1.43 3.47
CA ALA A 22 37.43 -1.59 3.03
C ALA A 22 37.00 -2.98 3.47
N LEU A 23 35.96 -3.04 4.32
CA LEU A 23 35.23 -4.26 4.59
C LEU A 23 34.50 -4.64 3.30
N ALA A 24 35.25 -5.22 2.37
CA ALA A 24 34.74 -5.98 1.26
C ALA A 24 34.03 -7.20 1.86
N ILE A 25 32.78 -6.98 2.25
CA ILE A 25 31.83 -8.05 2.56
C ILE A 25 31.68 -8.82 1.26
N SER A 26 32.48 -9.88 1.11
CA SER A 26 32.34 -10.89 0.06
C SER A 26 31.11 -11.76 0.36
N GLY A 27 29.98 -11.10 0.62
CA GLY A 27 28.67 -11.70 0.49
C GLY A 27 28.49 -12.02 -0.98
N ASP A 28 28.20 -13.28 -1.26
CA ASP A 28 27.97 -13.80 -2.60
C ASP A 28 27.03 -12.86 -3.37
N LEU A 29 27.49 -12.33 -4.51
CA LEU A 29 26.66 -11.49 -5.38
C LEU A 29 25.54 -12.30 -6.05
N THR A 30 25.63 -13.63 -6.03
CA THR A 30 24.48 -14.52 -6.19
C THR A 30 23.71 -14.68 -4.87
N ARG A 31 23.47 -13.58 -4.14
CA ARG A 31 22.34 -13.48 -3.21
C ARG A 31 21.11 -13.96 -3.96
N HIS A 32 20.58 -15.13 -3.61
CA HIS A 32 19.57 -15.80 -4.42
C HIS A 32 18.26 -14.99 -4.40
N ILE A 33 18.12 -14.07 -5.36
CA ILE A 33 16.84 -13.65 -5.91
C ILE A 33 16.25 -14.92 -6.52
N ARG A 34 15.56 -15.72 -5.69
CA ARG A 34 14.78 -16.86 -6.15
C ARG A 34 13.71 -16.27 -7.06
N PRO A 35 13.68 -16.57 -8.37
CA PRO A 35 12.66 -16.00 -9.24
C PRO A 35 11.29 -16.47 -8.74
N TYR A 36 10.48 -15.54 -8.23
CA TYR A 36 9.12 -15.84 -7.82
C TYR A 36 8.35 -16.26 -9.08
N LYS A 37 7.89 -17.51 -9.11
CA LYS A 37 7.26 -18.09 -10.31
C LYS A 37 5.79 -17.66 -10.42
N ARG A 38 5.56 -16.38 -10.74
CA ARG A 38 4.43 -16.02 -11.61
C ARG A 38 4.81 -16.36 -13.07
N GLY A 39 3.92 -16.05 -14.00
CA GLY A 39 4.25 -16.03 -15.43
C GLY A 39 5.20 -14.88 -15.78
N GLU A 40 5.13 -14.46 -17.05
CA GLU A 40 5.86 -13.33 -17.63
C GLU A 40 6.00 -12.11 -16.69
N VAL A 41 7.24 -11.62 -16.53
CA VAL A 41 7.57 -10.51 -15.63
C VAL A 41 6.94 -9.22 -16.17
N LEU A 42 5.97 -8.66 -15.43
CA LEU A 42 5.19 -7.51 -15.89
C LEU A 42 6.00 -6.19 -15.95
N GLN A 43 6.98 -6.03 -15.05
CA GLN A 43 7.89 -4.89 -14.93
C GLN A 43 9.00 -5.19 -13.90
N ASP A 44 10.09 -4.42 -13.91
CA ASP A 44 11.26 -4.55 -13.03
C ASP A 44 11.51 -3.31 -12.13
N ILE A 45 10.67 -2.29 -12.23
CA ILE A 45 10.82 -0.99 -11.53
C ILE A 45 10.38 -1.09 -10.06
N VAL A 46 9.28 -1.80 -9.77
CA VAL A 46 8.80 -2.07 -8.41
C VAL A 46 8.79 -3.58 -8.19
N THR A 47 9.71 -4.04 -7.36
CA THR A 47 9.91 -5.46 -7.03
C THR A 47 9.97 -5.64 -5.51
N TRP A 48 10.04 -6.86 -5.00
CA TRP A 48 10.01 -7.13 -3.56
C TRP A 48 10.77 -8.41 -3.20
N ASP A 49 11.12 -8.53 -1.91
CA ASP A 49 11.45 -9.80 -1.28
C ASP A 49 10.90 -9.83 0.16
N ALA A 50 11.23 -10.88 0.91
CA ALA A 50 10.85 -11.06 2.31
C ALA A 50 11.34 -9.96 3.30
N HIS A 51 12.05 -8.94 2.82
CA HIS A 51 12.69 -7.92 3.65
C HIS A 51 12.35 -6.48 3.26
N SER A 52 11.94 -6.19 2.02
CA SER A 52 11.41 -4.87 1.65
C SER A 52 10.73 -4.87 0.28
N LEU A 53 10.01 -3.78 -0.01
CA LEU A 53 9.81 -3.35 -1.39
C LEU A 53 11.15 -2.84 -1.96
N PHE A 54 11.29 -2.84 -3.28
CA PHE A 54 12.32 -2.14 -4.02
C PHE A 54 11.66 -1.19 -5.02
N VAL A 55 12.21 0.02 -5.17
CA VAL A 55 11.80 0.97 -6.21
C VAL A 55 13.05 1.42 -6.96
N HIS A 56 13.06 1.26 -8.29
CA HIS A 56 14.25 1.42 -9.14
C HIS A 56 15.49 0.63 -8.65
N GLY A 57 15.28 -0.52 -7.99
CA GLY A 57 16.34 -1.36 -7.43
C GLY A 57 16.88 -0.91 -6.06
N GLU A 58 16.45 0.23 -5.52
CA GLU A 58 16.75 0.65 -4.15
C GLU A 58 15.73 0.06 -3.16
N ARG A 59 16.17 -0.42 -2.00
CA ARG A 59 15.27 -0.93 -0.96
C ARG A 59 14.54 0.20 -0.26
N VAL A 60 13.22 0.11 -0.21
CA VAL A 60 12.36 1.10 0.44
C VAL A 60 11.59 0.44 1.60
N MET A 61 11.70 1.02 2.80
CA MET A 61 10.64 0.87 3.81
C MET A 61 9.55 1.87 3.45
N LEU A 62 8.35 1.37 3.16
CA LEU A 62 7.26 2.20 2.68
C LEU A 62 6.46 2.71 3.87
N PHE A 63 6.56 4.01 4.15
CA PHE A 63 5.78 4.68 5.18
C PHE A 63 4.77 5.57 4.46
N SER A 64 3.51 5.17 4.58
CA SER A 64 2.36 5.70 3.87
C SER A 64 1.41 6.41 4.83
N GLY A 65 0.72 7.43 4.33
CA GLY A 65 -0.41 8.05 5.01
C GLY A 65 -1.68 7.91 4.16
N GLU A 66 -2.84 7.66 4.78
CA GLU A 66 -4.10 7.59 4.02
C GLU A 66 -4.65 8.99 3.68
N PHE A 67 -4.96 9.26 2.41
CA PHE A 67 -5.61 10.51 2.00
C PHE A 67 -6.58 10.32 0.82
N HIS A 68 -7.85 10.66 1.03
CA HIS A 68 -8.91 10.46 0.04
C HIS A 68 -9.18 11.77 -0.74
N PRO A 69 -8.84 11.89 -2.04
CA PRO A 69 -9.00 13.14 -2.78
C PRO A 69 -10.47 13.63 -2.83
N TYR A 70 -11.42 12.70 -2.92
CA TYR A 70 -12.85 13.02 -2.93
C TYR A 70 -13.38 13.61 -1.60
N ARG A 71 -12.64 13.49 -0.48
CA ARG A 71 -12.94 14.17 0.79
C ARG A 71 -12.42 15.62 0.83
N LEU A 72 -11.54 16.02 -0.11
CA LEU A 72 -11.08 17.40 -0.27
C LEU A 72 -11.25 17.84 -1.73
N PRO A 73 -12.46 18.25 -2.17
CA PRO A 73 -12.77 18.63 -3.55
C PRO A 73 -12.23 20.03 -3.95
N VAL A 74 -10.99 20.32 -3.56
CA VAL A 74 -10.24 21.54 -3.90
C VAL A 74 -8.86 21.11 -4.41
N PRO A 75 -8.73 20.77 -5.70
CA PRO A 75 -7.53 20.11 -6.25
C PRO A 75 -6.19 20.84 -5.97
N SER A 76 -6.21 22.17 -5.91
CA SER A 76 -5.04 23.01 -5.58
C SER A 76 -4.53 22.87 -4.14
N LEU A 77 -5.29 22.24 -3.23
CA LEU A 77 -4.86 21.96 -1.85
C LEU A 77 -4.24 20.56 -1.69
N TRP A 78 -4.31 19.68 -2.71
CA TRP A 78 -3.70 18.35 -2.61
C TRP A 78 -2.18 18.42 -2.43
N LEU A 79 -1.51 19.39 -3.07
CA LEU A 79 -0.08 19.64 -2.89
C LEU A 79 0.28 20.06 -1.45
N ASP A 80 -0.56 20.85 -0.79
CA ASP A 80 -0.38 21.24 0.62
C ASP A 80 -0.49 20.03 1.57
N VAL A 81 -1.42 19.10 1.29
CA VAL A 81 -1.54 17.83 2.01
C VAL A 81 -0.32 16.94 1.78
N PHE A 82 0.11 16.74 0.53
CA PHE A 82 1.30 15.95 0.23
C PHE A 82 2.59 16.54 0.82
N GLN A 83 2.75 17.87 0.83
CA GLN A 83 3.89 18.54 1.46
C GLN A 83 3.93 18.32 2.98
N LYS A 84 2.77 18.33 3.65
CA LYS A 84 2.66 18.01 5.09
C LYS A 84 3.02 16.56 5.38
N ILE A 85 2.50 15.60 4.59
CA ILE A 85 2.84 14.17 4.72
C ILE A 85 4.34 13.96 4.46
N LYS A 86 4.89 14.59 3.41
CA LYS A 86 6.33 14.53 3.11
C LYS A 86 7.21 15.08 4.23
N ALA A 87 6.76 16.12 4.93
CA ALA A 87 7.46 16.71 6.07
C ALA A 87 7.52 15.80 7.31
N LEU A 88 6.63 14.80 7.43
CA LEU A 88 6.72 13.73 8.44
C LEU A 88 7.79 12.68 8.11
N GLY A 89 8.43 12.78 6.94
CA GLY A 89 9.39 11.79 6.42
C GLY A 89 8.74 10.63 5.67
N TYR A 90 7.42 10.67 5.46
CA TYR A 90 6.70 9.65 4.70
C TYR A 90 7.09 9.70 3.22
N ASN A 91 6.97 8.56 2.54
CA ASN A 91 7.37 8.40 1.14
C ASN A 91 6.25 7.90 0.22
N CYS A 92 5.10 7.56 0.78
CA CYS A 92 3.92 7.12 0.06
C CYS A 92 2.64 7.82 0.59
N VAL A 93 1.59 7.83 -0.22
CA VAL A 93 0.21 8.04 0.21
C VAL A 93 -0.66 6.93 -0.35
N SER A 94 -1.53 6.40 0.48
CA SER A 94 -2.55 5.44 0.10
C SER A 94 -3.88 6.17 -0.11
N PHE A 95 -4.63 5.80 -1.14
CA PHE A 95 -5.88 6.48 -1.50
C PHE A 95 -6.92 5.55 -2.11
N TYR A 96 -8.15 5.64 -1.60
CA TYR A 96 -9.32 5.10 -2.26
C TYR A 96 -9.82 5.96 -3.43
N THR A 97 -10.62 5.36 -4.31
CA THR A 97 -11.49 6.07 -5.27
C THR A 97 -12.94 5.63 -5.07
N ASP A 98 -13.89 6.57 -5.00
CA ASP A 98 -15.29 6.29 -4.66
C ASP A 98 -16.17 6.11 -5.91
N TRP A 99 -16.55 4.86 -6.20
CA TRP A 99 -17.38 4.50 -7.36
C TRP A 99 -18.75 5.21 -7.35
N ALA A 100 -19.35 5.47 -6.19
CA ALA A 100 -20.64 6.16 -6.07
C ALA A 100 -20.60 7.59 -6.63
N LEU A 101 -19.43 8.24 -6.62
CA LEU A 101 -19.20 9.57 -7.20
C LEU A 101 -18.87 9.49 -8.71
N HIS A 102 -18.19 8.43 -9.15
CA HIS A 102 -17.76 8.26 -10.54
C HIS A 102 -18.83 7.69 -11.48
N GLU A 103 -19.79 6.91 -10.99
CA GLU A 103 -20.82 6.29 -11.82
C GLU A 103 -22.21 6.39 -11.16
N GLY A 104 -22.63 7.61 -10.81
CA GLY A 104 -23.97 7.86 -10.25
C GLY A 104 -25.13 7.42 -11.17
N GLN A 105 -24.88 7.31 -12.48
CA GLN A 105 -25.75 6.68 -13.47
C GLN A 105 -25.06 5.43 -14.05
N PRO A 106 -25.68 4.24 -14.04
CA PRO A 106 -25.06 3.02 -14.58
C PRO A 106 -24.71 3.18 -16.06
N GLY A 107 -23.50 2.74 -16.43
CA GLY A 107 -22.95 2.85 -17.78
C GLY A 107 -22.37 4.23 -18.13
N ASN A 108 -22.43 5.22 -17.22
CA ASN A 108 -22.00 6.59 -17.46
C ASN A 108 -20.93 7.01 -16.43
N PHE A 109 -19.69 6.61 -16.70
CA PHE A 109 -18.53 6.94 -15.85
C PHE A 109 -18.04 8.38 -16.11
N THR A 110 -17.71 9.11 -15.05
CA THR A 110 -17.03 10.41 -15.12
C THR A 110 -15.95 10.56 -14.05
N ALA A 111 -14.84 11.20 -14.44
CA ALA A 111 -13.73 11.59 -13.57
C ALA A 111 -13.23 12.98 -13.98
N GLU A 112 -14.16 13.94 -14.06
CA GLU A 112 -13.92 15.30 -14.52
C GLU A 112 -14.03 16.34 -13.38
N GLY A 113 -13.46 17.53 -13.59
CA GLY A 113 -13.52 18.63 -12.62
C GLY A 113 -12.89 18.26 -11.27
N ILE A 114 -13.66 18.39 -10.19
CA ILE A 114 -13.23 18.02 -8.83
C ILE A 114 -13.03 16.50 -8.63
N PHE A 115 -13.44 15.68 -9.59
CA PHE A 115 -13.27 14.23 -9.60
C PHE A 115 -12.19 13.74 -10.60
N SER A 116 -11.41 14.66 -11.19
CA SER A 116 -10.21 14.29 -11.96
C SER A 116 -9.02 14.03 -11.03
N TYR A 117 -8.29 12.95 -11.31
CA TYR A 117 -7.06 12.57 -10.61
C TYR A 117 -5.79 13.20 -11.21
N ASP A 118 -5.87 13.91 -12.33
CA ASP A 118 -4.69 14.43 -13.03
C ASP A 118 -3.87 15.37 -12.12
N GLN A 119 -4.55 16.26 -11.38
CA GLN A 119 -3.90 17.15 -10.42
C GLN A 119 -3.47 16.43 -9.12
N PHE A 120 -4.12 15.32 -8.76
CA PHE A 120 -3.74 14.52 -7.60
C PHE A 120 -2.41 13.79 -7.86
N PHE A 121 -2.28 13.16 -9.02
CA PHE A 121 -1.05 12.52 -9.46
C PHE A 121 0.08 13.53 -9.69
N ALA A 122 -0.22 14.70 -10.29
CA ALA A 122 0.75 15.77 -10.46
C ALA A 122 1.29 16.29 -9.10
N ALA A 123 0.40 16.54 -8.13
CA ALA A 123 0.78 17.03 -6.81
C ALA A 123 1.58 15.99 -5.99
N ALA A 124 1.26 14.70 -6.11
CA ALA A 124 2.05 13.63 -5.52
C ALA A 124 3.47 13.59 -6.10
N SER A 125 3.61 13.64 -7.43
CA SER A 125 4.90 13.71 -8.13
C SER A 125 5.70 14.97 -7.75
N GLU A 126 5.06 16.14 -7.65
CA GLU A 126 5.72 17.40 -7.26
C GLU A 126 6.23 17.37 -5.82
N ALA A 127 5.50 16.73 -4.90
CA ALA A 127 5.93 16.51 -3.51
C ALA A 127 6.97 15.37 -3.35
N GLY A 128 7.24 14.59 -4.40
CA GLY A 128 8.08 13.39 -4.33
C GLY A 128 7.46 12.30 -3.45
N ILE A 129 6.14 12.09 -3.57
CA ILE A 129 5.35 11.08 -2.87
C ILE A 129 4.91 10.01 -3.88
N TYR A 130 5.18 8.74 -3.57
CA TYR A 130 4.61 7.61 -4.31
C TYR A 130 3.15 7.36 -3.89
N LEU A 131 2.40 6.57 -4.67
CA LEU A 131 1.01 6.23 -4.36
C LEU A 131 0.74 4.71 -4.33
N LEU A 132 -0.07 4.31 -3.35
CA LEU A 132 -0.82 3.04 -3.33
C LEU A 132 -2.27 3.35 -3.76
N ALA A 133 -2.68 2.84 -4.92
CA ALA A 133 -4.00 3.09 -5.48
C ALA A 133 -5.02 2.00 -5.07
N ARG A 134 -6.14 2.39 -4.45
CA ARG A 134 -7.12 1.46 -3.87
C ARG A 134 -8.51 1.63 -4.51
N PRO A 135 -8.70 1.20 -5.78
CA PRO A 135 -9.93 1.50 -6.52
C PRO A 135 -11.18 0.71 -6.10
N GLY A 136 -11.05 -0.31 -5.28
CA GLY A 136 -12.18 -1.17 -4.85
C GLY A 136 -12.41 -2.38 -5.77
N PRO A 137 -13.65 -2.68 -6.22
CA PRO A 137 -14.79 -1.77 -6.35
C PRO A 137 -15.54 -1.45 -5.05
N TYR A 138 -15.35 -2.26 -4.01
CA TYR A 138 -15.77 -1.95 -2.65
C TYR A 138 -14.61 -1.33 -1.88
N ILE A 139 -14.86 -0.28 -1.09
CA ILE A 139 -13.81 0.43 -0.34
C ILE A 139 -14.11 0.60 1.16
N ASN A 140 -15.34 0.28 1.62
CA ASN A 140 -15.83 0.65 2.96
C ASN A 140 -15.68 2.17 3.26
N ALA A 141 -14.52 2.57 3.81
CA ALA A 141 -14.05 3.94 4.00
C ALA A 141 -15.01 4.93 4.71
N GLU A 142 -16.06 4.45 5.39
CA GLU A 142 -17.16 5.25 5.94
C GLU A 142 -17.80 6.21 4.90
N VAL A 143 -17.94 5.74 3.65
CA VAL A 143 -18.68 6.43 2.58
C VAL A 143 -20.03 5.78 2.30
N SER A 144 -20.87 6.44 1.50
CA SER A 144 -22.20 5.90 1.16
C SER A 144 -22.07 4.56 0.42
N GLY A 145 -22.80 3.55 0.87
CA GLY A 145 -22.76 2.20 0.30
C GLY A 145 -21.41 1.47 0.41
N GLY A 146 -20.43 2.00 1.16
CA GLY A 146 -19.05 1.48 1.15
C GLY A 146 -18.34 1.67 -0.19
N GLY A 147 -18.75 2.68 -0.97
CA GLY A 147 -18.32 2.98 -2.32
C GLY A 147 -19.32 2.56 -3.39
N PHE A 148 -20.24 1.65 -3.08
CA PHE A 148 -21.22 1.18 -4.06
C PHE A 148 -22.25 2.26 -4.43
N PRO A 149 -22.42 2.59 -5.72
CA PRO A 149 -23.49 3.47 -6.17
C PRO A 149 -24.86 2.98 -5.73
N GLY A 150 -25.74 3.88 -5.28
CA GLY A 150 -27.07 3.52 -4.77
C GLY A 150 -27.98 2.78 -5.78
N TRP A 151 -27.62 2.75 -7.07
CA TRP A 151 -28.31 1.92 -8.05
C TRP A 151 -28.06 0.41 -7.91
N LEU A 152 -26.98 -0.02 -7.26
CA LEU A 152 -26.74 -1.43 -6.95
C LEU A 152 -27.80 -2.04 -6.01
N GLN A 153 -28.58 -1.23 -5.30
CA GLN A 153 -29.74 -1.71 -4.52
C GLN A 153 -30.85 -2.35 -5.38
N ARG A 154 -30.78 -2.22 -6.72
CA ARG A 154 -31.68 -2.89 -7.68
C ARG A 154 -31.11 -4.17 -8.26
N ASN A 155 -29.83 -4.47 -7.99
CA ASN A 155 -29.17 -5.72 -8.33
C ASN A 155 -29.69 -6.83 -7.40
N LYS A 156 -29.87 -8.05 -7.90
CA LYS A 156 -30.31 -9.20 -7.08
C LYS A 156 -29.15 -10.05 -6.58
N ALA A 157 -27.95 -9.83 -7.11
CA ALA A 157 -26.74 -10.50 -6.70
C ALA A 157 -26.42 -10.32 -5.22
N VAL A 158 -25.73 -11.32 -4.65
CA VAL A 158 -24.96 -11.08 -3.43
C VAL A 158 -23.69 -10.31 -3.83
N LEU A 159 -23.61 -9.03 -3.44
CA LEU A 159 -22.45 -8.19 -3.71
C LEU A 159 -21.17 -8.79 -3.09
N ARG A 160 -20.00 -8.54 -3.72
CA ARG A 160 -18.69 -9.10 -3.34
C ARG A 160 -18.61 -10.64 -3.46
N THR A 161 -19.24 -11.20 -4.49
CA THR A 161 -19.20 -12.64 -4.82
C THR A 161 -19.03 -12.90 -6.33
N THR A 162 -19.01 -14.18 -6.72
CA THR A 162 -18.97 -14.68 -8.10
C THR A 162 -20.25 -14.47 -8.92
N ASP A 163 -21.28 -13.83 -8.36
CA ASP A 163 -22.56 -13.61 -9.04
C ASP A 163 -22.42 -12.72 -10.31
N PRO A 164 -22.78 -13.21 -11.51
CA PRO A 164 -22.62 -12.45 -12.75
C PRO A 164 -23.35 -11.11 -12.80
N GLU A 165 -24.50 -10.92 -12.11
CA GLU A 165 -25.16 -9.61 -12.07
C GLU A 165 -24.33 -8.58 -11.28
N TYR A 166 -23.54 -9.01 -10.27
CA TYR A 166 -22.60 -8.13 -9.57
C TYR A 166 -21.31 -7.90 -10.37
N LEU A 167 -20.69 -8.96 -10.90
CA LEU A 167 -19.43 -8.85 -11.65
C LEU A 167 -19.58 -7.91 -12.87
N ALA A 168 -20.62 -8.11 -13.68
CA ALA A 168 -20.87 -7.26 -14.85
C ALA A 168 -21.24 -5.81 -14.49
N ALA A 169 -21.71 -5.55 -13.26
CA ALA A 169 -21.98 -4.21 -12.79
C ALA A 169 -20.69 -3.43 -12.45
N THR A 170 -19.61 -4.10 -12.01
CA THR A 170 -18.34 -3.44 -11.64
C THR A 170 -17.45 -3.13 -12.85
N ASP A 171 -17.62 -3.86 -13.97
CA ASP A 171 -16.73 -3.80 -15.13
C ASP A 171 -16.54 -2.39 -15.71
N ASN A 172 -17.61 -1.60 -15.86
CA ASN A 172 -17.49 -0.28 -16.48
C ASN A 172 -16.64 0.68 -15.63
N TYR A 173 -16.87 0.71 -14.32
CA TYR A 173 -16.08 1.49 -13.39
C TYR A 173 -14.63 1.02 -13.35
N MET A 174 -14.38 -0.27 -13.11
CA MET A 174 -13.03 -0.82 -12.97
C MET A 174 -12.21 -0.63 -14.25
N ALA A 175 -12.82 -0.83 -15.42
CA ALA A 175 -12.16 -0.62 -16.71
C ALA A 175 -11.89 0.86 -17.05
N ASN A 176 -12.50 1.83 -16.36
CA ASN A 176 -12.22 3.26 -16.55
C ASN A 176 -11.27 3.80 -15.48
N ILE A 177 -11.54 3.56 -14.19
CA ILE A 177 -10.65 4.00 -13.10
C ILE A 177 -9.29 3.30 -13.17
N GLY A 178 -9.26 2.01 -13.53
CA GLY A 178 -8.03 1.25 -13.76
C GLY A 178 -7.17 1.85 -14.88
N LYS A 179 -7.78 2.37 -15.96
CA LYS A 179 -7.05 3.04 -17.06
C LYS A 179 -6.53 4.43 -16.66
N ILE A 180 -7.17 5.10 -15.70
CA ILE A 180 -6.68 6.36 -15.13
C ILE A 180 -5.46 6.08 -14.26
N ILE A 181 -5.56 5.11 -13.34
CA ILE A 181 -4.46 4.67 -12.48
C ILE A 181 -3.30 4.09 -13.31
N ALA A 182 -3.58 3.32 -14.37
CA ALA A 182 -2.55 2.71 -15.21
C ALA A 182 -1.62 3.73 -15.89
N LYS A 183 -2.15 4.88 -16.32
CA LYS A 183 -1.34 6.00 -16.85
C LYS A 183 -0.44 6.62 -15.79
N ALA A 184 -0.88 6.63 -14.53
CA ALA A 184 -0.16 7.20 -13.39
C ALA A 184 0.84 6.24 -12.72
N GLN A 185 1.03 5.04 -13.27
CA GLN A 185 2.06 4.11 -12.79
C GLN A 185 3.48 4.66 -13.00
N ILE A 186 4.38 4.29 -12.09
CA ILE A 186 5.82 4.59 -12.19
C ILE A 186 6.47 4.00 -13.45
N THR A 187 5.92 2.91 -14.00
CA THR A 187 6.31 2.37 -15.32
C THR A 187 6.03 3.33 -16.48
N ASN A 188 5.12 4.29 -16.29
CA ASN A 188 4.82 5.39 -17.22
C ASN A 188 5.35 6.75 -16.72
N GLY A 189 6.18 6.77 -15.67
CA GLY A 189 6.74 7.99 -15.08
C GLY A 189 5.82 8.72 -14.08
N GLY A 190 4.71 8.11 -13.66
CA GLY A 190 3.81 8.63 -12.63
C GLY A 190 4.16 8.16 -11.20
N PRO A 191 3.39 8.55 -10.17
CA PRO A 191 3.69 8.24 -8.78
C PRO A 191 3.19 6.87 -8.29
N VAL A 192 2.28 6.19 -8.99
CA VAL A 192 1.67 4.94 -8.49
C VAL A 192 2.65 3.77 -8.56
N ILE A 193 2.93 3.15 -7.41
CA ILE A 193 3.88 2.03 -7.26
C ILE A 193 3.23 0.71 -6.86
N LEU A 194 1.99 0.73 -6.35
CA LEU A 194 1.24 -0.42 -5.88
C LEU A 194 -0.25 -0.20 -6.17
N ALA A 195 -1.03 -1.29 -6.29
CA ALA A 195 -2.48 -1.21 -6.34
C ALA A 195 -3.16 -2.28 -5.45
N GLN A 196 -4.29 -1.94 -4.84
CA GLN A 196 -5.09 -2.85 -4.03
C GLN A 196 -6.36 -3.28 -4.80
N PRO A 197 -6.51 -4.57 -5.17
CA PRO A 197 -7.80 -5.14 -5.57
C PRO A 197 -8.67 -5.38 -4.32
N GLU A 198 -9.96 -5.03 -4.41
CA GLU A 198 -10.94 -5.23 -3.32
C GLU A 198 -10.59 -4.42 -2.05
N ASN A 199 -11.32 -4.64 -0.94
CA ASN A 199 -10.98 -4.06 0.37
C ASN A 199 -11.52 -4.91 1.54
N GLU A 200 -10.67 -5.33 2.46
CA GLU A 200 -11.06 -6.18 3.61
C GLU A 200 -11.91 -7.38 3.18
N TYR A 201 -11.41 -8.23 2.28
CA TYR A 201 -12.09 -9.45 1.85
C TYR A 201 -11.96 -10.57 2.90
N THR A 202 -12.47 -10.28 4.11
CA THR A 202 -12.21 -11.03 5.35
C THR A 202 -13.49 -11.36 6.13
N SER A 203 -14.64 -10.82 5.70
CA SER A 203 -15.96 -11.06 6.33
C SER A 203 -17.02 -11.41 5.30
N TYR A 204 -17.97 -12.28 5.68
CA TYR A 204 -19.02 -12.79 4.78
C TYR A 204 -20.33 -13.07 5.51
N LEU A 205 -21.43 -13.08 4.76
CA LEU A 205 -22.75 -13.45 5.27
C LEU A 205 -22.83 -14.97 5.43
N LYS A 206 -23.54 -15.45 6.46
CA LYS A 206 -23.77 -16.90 6.70
C LYS A 206 -24.50 -17.63 5.56
N SER A 207 -25.09 -16.90 4.62
CA SER A 207 -25.73 -17.42 3.41
C SER A 207 -24.76 -17.60 2.24
N VAL A 208 -23.53 -17.04 2.30
CA VAL A 208 -22.48 -17.25 1.31
C VAL A 208 -21.76 -18.55 1.64
N THR A 209 -21.85 -19.53 0.73
CA THR A 209 -21.22 -20.85 0.89
C THR A 209 -19.83 -20.95 0.24
N GLU A 210 -19.47 -20.01 -0.63
CA GLU A 210 -18.14 -19.89 -1.25
C GLU A 210 -17.39 -18.70 -0.62
N PHE A 211 -16.74 -18.93 0.52
CA PHE A 211 -15.83 -17.94 1.11
C PHE A 211 -14.59 -18.61 1.75
N PRO A 212 -13.37 -18.09 1.52
CA PRO A 212 -13.04 -17.00 0.59
C PRO A 212 -13.11 -17.46 -0.88
N SER A 213 -13.85 -16.74 -1.72
CA SER A 213 -13.90 -17.05 -3.15
C SER A 213 -12.64 -16.57 -3.86
N GLN A 214 -11.73 -17.52 -4.13
CA GLN A 214 -10.56 -17.28 -4.99
C GLN A 214 -10.98 -16.85 -6.40
N THR A 215 -12.11 -17.40 -6.89
CA THR A 215 -12.69 -17.08 -8.20
C THR A 215 -13.11 -15.61 -8.30
N TYR A 216 -13.76 -15.08 -7.26
CA TYR A 216 -14.11 -13.67 -7.18
C TYR A 216 -12.87 -12.78 -7.11
N PHE A 217 -11.93 -13.07 -6.20
CA PHE A 217 -10.76 -12.21 -6.04
C PHE A 217 -9.87 -12.19 -7.29
N ALA A 218 -9.70 -13.33 -7.95
CA ALA A 218 -9.00 -13.42 -9.24
C ALA A 218 -9.70 -12.62 -10.36
N TYR A 219 -11.02 -12.46 -10.31
CA TYR A 219 -11.75 -11.59 -11.25
C TYR A 219 -11.42 -10.11 -11.01
N VAL A 220 -11.36 -9.67 -9.74
CA VAL A 220 -10.99 -8.28 -9.38
C VAL A 220 -9.52 -8.00 -9.73
N GLU A 221 -8.59 -8.94 -9.47
CA GLU A 221 -7.22 -8.84 -10.00
C GLU A 221 -7.22 -8.70 -11.52
N LYS A 222 -8.00 -9.52 -12.23
CA LYS A 222 -8.07 -9.51 -13.70
C LYS A 222 -8.59 -8.17 -14.23
N GLN A 223 -9.61 -7.57 -13.62
CA GLN A 223 -10.11 -6.25 -14.02
C GLN A 223 -9.02 -5.18 -13.97
N LEU A 224 -8.15 -5.20 -12.95
CA LEU A 224 -6.99 -4.30 -12.87
C LEU A 224 -5.93 -4.62 -13.94
N ARG A 225 -5.60 -5.90 -14.15
CA ARG A 225 -4.63 -6.30 -15.19
C ARG A 225 -5.12 -5.93 -16.60
N ASP A 226 -6.38 -6.20 -16.92
CA ASP A 226 -7.03 -5.85 -18.20
C ASP A 226 -7.06 -4.33 -18.45
N ALA A 227 -7.14 -3.52 -17.38
CA ALA A 227 -7.07 -2.07 -17.44
C ALA A 227 -5.64 -1.50 -17.59
N GLY A 228 -4.61 -2.36 -17.52
CA GLY A 228 -3.19 -2.00 -17.71
C GLY A 228 -2.35 -1.89 -16.43
N ILE A 229 -2.82 -2.40 -15.28
CA ILE A 229 -2.07 -2.38 -14.02
C ILE A 229 -0.97 -3.46 -14.03
N VAL A 230 0.29 -3.04 -14.10
CA VAL A 230 1.50 -3.88 -14.10
C VAL A 230 2.33 -3.76 -12.82
N VAL A 231 2.08 -2.73 -11.99
CA VAL A 231 2.63 -2.66 -10.62
C VAL A 231 2.14 -3.83 -9.75
N PRO A 232 2.83 -4.15 -8.63
CA PRO A 232 2.43 -5.26 -7.77
C PRO A 232 1.05 -5.02 -7.13
N LEU A 233 0.26 -6.10 -7.04
CA LEU A 233 -1.02 -6.11 -6.33
C LEU A 233 -0.83 -6.51 -4.87
N ILE A 234 -1.33 -5.69 -3.95
CA ILE A 234 -1.23 -5.88 -2.50
C ILE A 234 -2.62 -6.04 -1.87
N THR A 235 -2.77 -6.97 -0.92
CA THR A 235 -4.05 -7.18 -0.20
C THR A 235 -4.13 -6.36 1.08
N ASN A 236 -5.35 -6.13 1.56
CA ASN A 236 -5.62 -5.75 2.94
C ASN A 236 -6.72 -6.67 3.52
N GLU A 237 -6.34 -7.62 4.37
CA GLU A 237 -7.30 -8.37 5.18
C GLU A 237 -7.53 -7.68 6.53
N ALA A 238 -8.78 -7.60 7.00
CA ALA A 238 -9.17 -6.91 8.25
C ALA A 238 -8.44 -7.41 9.52
N PHE A 239 -7.85 -8.59 9.43
CA PHE A 239 -6.89 -9.20 10.34
C PHE A 239 -6.11 -10.26 9.55
N ALA A 240 -5.03 -10.81 10.13
CA ALA A 240 -4.21 -11.81 9.45
C ALA A 240 -4.91 -13.20 9.33
N ALA A 241 -5.88 -13.34 8.42
CA ALA A 241 -6.65 -14.56 8.22
C ALA A 241 -6.01 -15.53 7.21
N GLY A 242 -5.31 -15.00 6.21
CA GLY A 242 -4.64 -15.78 5.17
C GLY A 242 -5.59 -16.32 4.10
N TYR A 243 -6.68 -15.61 3.83
CA TYR A 243 -7.70 -16.00 2.87
C TYR A 243 -7.26 -15.80 1.42
N VAL A 244 -6.48 -14.76 1.14
CA VAL A 244 -5.96 -14.46 -0.20
C VAL A 244 -4.48 -14.06 -0.07
N THR A 245 -3.58 -14.96 -0.45
CA THR A 245 -2.14 -14.75 -0.34
C THR A 245 -1.42 -15.16 -1.64
N PRO A 246 -0.14 -14.82 -1.84
CA PRO A 246 0.63 -15.27 -3.00
C PRO A 246 0.69 -16.79 -3.22
N THR A 247 0.29 -17.61 -2.24
CA THR A 247 0.21 -19.08 -2.39
C THR A 247 -1.21 -19.61 -2.59
N THR A 248 -2.24 -18.75 -2.57
CA THR A 248 -3.63 -19.11 -2.88
C THR A 248 -3.90 -18.96 -4.39
N ALA A 249 -5.09 -19.37 -4.85
CA ALA A 249 -5.38 -19.51 -6.28
C ALA A 249 -5.63 -18.17 -7.02
N ALA A 250 -5.94 -17.08 -6.32
CA ALA A 250 -5.93 -15.74 -6.92
C ALA A 250 -4.49 -15.24 -7.16
N SER A 251 -3.58 -15.50 -6.21
CA SER A 251 -2.15 -15.17 -6.24
C SER A 251 -1.82 -13.66 -6.38
N PRO A 252 -2.28 -12.79 -5.46
CA PRO A 252 -1.77 -11.43 -5.35
C PRO A 252 -0.25 -11.41 -5.13
N ASP A 253 0.41 -10.31 -5.46
CA ASP A 253 1.88 -10.23 -5.45
C ASP A 253 2.44 -10.05 -4.02
N ILE A 254 1.75 -9.28 -3.17
CA ILE A 254 2.12 -9.00 -1.79
C ILE A 254 0.92 -9.25 -0.86
N TYR A 255 1.15 -9.97 0.24
CA TYR A 255 0.15 -10.13 1.30
C TYR A 255 0.25 -8.99 2.33
N GLY A 256 -0.87 -8.35 2.60
CA GLY A 256 -1.04 -7.35 3.66
C GLY A 256 -2.36 -7.55 4.42
N PHE A 257 -2.38 -7.04 5.64
CA PHE A 257 -3.52 -7.06 6.55
C PHE A 257 -3.49 -5.85 7.49
N ASP A 258 -4.57 -5.61 8.21
CA ASP A 258 -4.85 -4.34 8.86
C ASP A 258 -4.86 -4.45 10.40
N GLY A 259 -4.81 -3.30 11.07
CA GLY A 259 -4.65 -3.24 12.54
C GLY A 259 -5.29 -2.03 13.21
N TYR A 260 -6.42 -2.28 13.89
CA TYR A 260 -7.18 -1.31 14.69
C TYR A 260 -7.18 -1.67 16.20
N PRO A 261 -6.01 -1.63 16.87
CA PRO A 261 -5.77 -2.25 18.18
C PRO A 261 -6.58 -1.70 19.36
N VAL A 262 -7.08 -0.46 19.29
CA VAL A 262 -7.89 0.14 20.37
C VAL A 262 -9.37 0.26 20.00
N GLY A 263 -9.75 -0.19 18.80
CA GLY A 263 -11.11 -0.08 18.28
C GLY A 263 -11.52 1.38 18.01
N PHE A 264 -12.84 1.61 17.96
CA PHE A 264 -13.43 2.86 17.43
C PHE A 264 -14.34 3.60 18.44
N ASP A 265 -14.39 3.19 19.71
CA ASP A 265 -15.19 3.86 20.74
C ASP A 265 -14.36 4.93 21.48
N CYS A 266 -14.46 6.17 21.02
CA CYS A 266 -13.77 7.31 21.60
C CYS A 266 -14.33 7.77 22.98
N GLY A 267 -15.26 7.03 23.60
CA GLY A 267 -15.92 7.43 24.85
C GLY A 267 -15.03 7.37 26.09
N ASN A 268 -13.93 6.61 26.04
CA ASN A 268 -12.99 6.45 27.16
C ASN A 268 -11.54 6.65 26.68
N PRO A 269 -11.15 7.87 26.26
CA PRO A 269 -9.91 8.09 25.50
C PRO A 269 -8.62 7.71 26.24
N TYR A 270 -8.63 7.76 27.58
CA TYR A 270 -7.48 7.36 28.40
C TYR A 270 -7.41 5.85 28.71
N THR A 271 -8.22 5.02 28.05
CA THR A 271 -8.34 3.58 28.29
C THR A 271 -8.11 2.78 27.02
N TRP A 272 -6.96 2.12 26.90
CA TRP A 272 -6.72 1.12 25.86
C TRP A 272 -7.10 -0.30 26.34
N PRO A 273 -7.60 -1.19 25.47
CA PRO A 273 -7.88 -2.59 25.85
C PRO A 273 -6.63 -3.32 26.31
N ALA A 274 -6.73 -4.13 27.37
CA ALA A 274 -5.60 -4.84 27.97
C ALA A 274 -4.82 -5.75 27.00
N ASN A 275 -5.48 -6.24 25.94
CA ASN A 275 -4.90 -7.08 24.90
C ASN A 275 -4.68 -6.35 23.56
N GLY A 276 -4.90 -5.02 23.49
CA GLY A 276 -4.81 -4.27 22.22
C GLY A 276 -3.40 -4.20 21.64
N LEU A 277 -2.35 -4.31 22.47
CA LEU A 277 -0.97 -4.32 22.00
C LEU A 277 -0.58 -5.71 21.45
N HIS A 278 -1.03 -6.00 20.22
CA HIS A 278 -0.68 -7.18 19.43
C HIS A 278 0.83 -7.33 19.25
N ARG A 279 1.34 -8.57 19.38
CA ARG A 279 2.78 -8.94 19.30
C ARG A 279 3.03 -10.12 18.37
N GLU A 280 1.96 -10.65 17.77
CA GLU A 280 1.92 -11.84 16.93
C GLU A 280 1.94 -11.54 15.43
N TYR A 281 1.77 -10.30 15.00
CA TYR A 281 1.65 -9.92 13.58
C TYR A 281 2.85 -10.39 12.73
N ALA A 282 4.07 -10.33 13.27
CA ALA A 282 5.26 -10.84 12.58
C ALA A 282 5.21 -12.36 12.37
N ASP A 283 4.78 -13.12 13.38
CA ASP A 283 4.67 -14.58 13.32
C ASP A 283 3.48 -15.02 12.45
N SER A 284 2.37 -14.29 12.49
CA SER A 284 1.22 -14.48 11.59
C SER A 284 1.61 -14.21 10.14
N HIS A 285 2.31 -13.11 9.86
CA HIS A 285 2.84 -12.84 8.51
C HIS A 285 3.80 -13.93 8.04
N ALA A 286 4.74 -14.37 8.90
CA ALA A 286 5.70 -15.42 8.56
C ALA A 286 5.06 -16.79 8.30
N GLN A 287 3.90 -17.08 8.91
CA GLN A 287 3.12 -18.29 8.62
C GLN A 287 2.35 -18.19 7.30
N LEU A 288 1.86 -17.00 6.93
CA LEU A 288 0.98 -16.80 5.77
C LEU A 288 1.69 -16.41 4.47
N SER A 289 2.78 -15.63 4.55
CA SER A 289 3.46 -15.08 3.36
C SER A 289 4.94 -14.70 3.58
N ASN A 290 5.76 -15.62 4.11
CA ASN A 290 7.19 -15.38 4.35
C ASN A 290 8.06 -15.00 3.13
N ALA A 291 7.52 -15.01 1.92
CA ALA A 291 8.23 -14.57 0.71
C ALA A 291 8.05 -13.06 0.40
N THR A 292 7.12 -12.38 1.07
CA THR A 292 6.74 -10.98 0.81
C THR A 292 7.14 -10.05 1.95
N PRO A 293 7.21 -8.72 1.74
CA PRO A 293 7.45 -7.80 2.84
C PRO A 293 6.26 -7.80 3.82
N PHE A 294 6.53 -7.87 5.13
CA PHE A 294 5.48 -7.72 6.15
C PHE A 294 4.81 -6.35 6.02
N SER A 295 3.53 -6.37 5.68
CA SER A 295 2.75 -5.20 5.28
C SER A 295 1.54 -5.02 6.20
N LEU A 296 1.47 -3.87 6.86
CA LEU A 296 0.25 -3.35 7.49
C LEU A 296 -0.32 -2.27 6.56
N VAL A 297 -1.43 -2.59 5.88
CA VAL A 297 -1.92 -1.77 4.74
C VAL A 297 -2.88 -0.68 5.20
N GLU A 298 -3.64 -0.95 6.26
CA GLU A 298 -4.23 0.05 7.15
C GLU A 298 -3.76 -0.21 8.59
N PHE A 299 -3.18 0.80 9.24
CA PHE A 299 -2.97 0.80 10.68
C PHE A 299 -3.58 2.05 11.30
N GLN A 300 -4.02 1.95 12.54
CA GLN A 300 -4.81 2.99 13.19
C GLN A 300 -4.04 4.32 13.38
N GLY A 301 -4.36 5.34 12.58
CA GLY A 301 -4.03 6.75 12.83
C GLY A 301 -5.23 7.61 13.28
N GLY A 302 -6.38 6.99 13.53
CA GLY A 302 -7.63 7.71 13.81
C GLY A 302 -8.75 6.83 14.36
N SER A 303 -9.96 7.39 14.38
CA SER A 303 -11.22 6.66 14.48
C SER A 303 -12.31 7.45 13.76
N PHE A 304 -13.29 6.75 13.19
CA PHE A 304 -14.58 7.37 12.88
C PHE A 304 -15.35 7.65 14.19
N ASP A 305 -16.38 8.50 14.09
CA ASP A 305 -17.29 8.82 15.20
C ASP A 305 -18.73 8.79 14.69
N PRO A 306 -19.67 8.05 15.32
CA PRO A 306 -21.04 7.92 14.84
C PRO A 306 -21.90 9.16 15.11
N TRP A 307 -23.09 9.21 14.51
CA TRP A 307 -24.10 10.23 14.86
C TRP A 307 -24.48 10.15 16.34
N GLY A 308 -24.19 11.21 17.10
CA GLY A 308 -24.38 11.24 18.55
C GLY A 308 -23.23 10.58 19.34
N GLY A 309 -22.08 10.38 18.70
CA GLY A 309 -20.83 9.94 19.33
C GLY A 309 -20.13 11.01 20.17
N TRP A 310 -18.82 10.88 20.28
CA TRP A 310 -18.00 11.58 21.29
C TRP A 310 -17.21 12.76 20.73
N GLY A 311 -17.20 12.94 19.40
CA GLY A 311 -16.46 13.98 18.69
C GLY A 311 -14.99 13.61 18.47
N PHE A 312 -14.47 13.97 17.29
CA PHE A 312 -13.10 13.65 16.88
C PHE A 312 -11.98 14.15 17.81
N GLN A 313 -12.24 15.14 18.68
CA GLN A 313 -11.26 15.53 19.72
C GLN A 313 -11.02 14.38 20.71
N ASN A 314 -12.06 13.67 21.16
CA ASN A 314 -11.87 12.51 22.02
C ASN A 314 -11.16 11.37 21.28
N CYS A 315 -11.43 11.19 19.99
CA CYS A 315 -10.70 10.23 19.18
C CYS A 315 -9.20 10.59 19.06
N LEU A 316 -8.87 11.89 18.92
CA LEU A 316 -7.49 12.38 18.92
C LEU A 316 -6.78 12.17 20.26
N GLU A 317 -7.48 12.25 21.40
CA GLU A 317 -6.91 11.86 22.70
C GLU A 317 -6.67 10.32 22.77
N LEU A 318 -7.59 9.50 22.25
CA LEU A 318 -7.49 8.03 22.26
C LEU A 318 -6.30 7.50 21.47
N VAL A 319 -6.06 8.06 20.27
CA VAL A 319 -5.00 7.62 19.33
C VAL A 319 -3.89 8.66 19.10
N GLY A 320 -3.71 9.61 20.02
CA GLY A 320 -2.71 10.68 19.90
C GLY A 320 -1.25 10.22 20.05
N TYR A 321 -0.34 11.17 20.22
CA TYR A 321 1.11 10.94 20.28
C TYR A 321 1.59 9.87 21.30
N GLU A 322 0.78 9.58 22.33
CA GLU A 322 1.05 8.51 23.30
C GLU A 322 0.78 7.12 22.71
N PHE A 323 -0.25 7.00 21.87
CA PHE A 323 -0.59 5.80 21.10
C PHE A 323 0.46 5.58 20.00
N GLU A 324 0.71 6.58 19.14
CA GLU A 324 1.68 6.49 18.03
C GLU A 324 3.04 5.93 18.51
N ARG A 325 3.61 6.54 19.56
CA ARG A 325 4.93 6.20 20.08
C ARG A 325 5.02 4.81 20.72
N VAL A 326 3.89 4.17 21.01
CA VAL A 326 3.79 2.82 21.57
C VAL A 326 3.48 1.81 20.46
N PHE A 327 2.36 2.00 19.76
CA PHE A 327 1.84 1.04 18.78
C PHE A 327 2.65 1.05 17.48
N TYR A 328 3.04 2.20 16.93
CA TYR A 328 3.83 2.22 15.69
C TYR A 328 5.24 1.66 15.96
N LYS A 329 5.84 1.97 17.11
CA LYS A 329 7.12 1.38 17.53
C LYS A 329 7.02 -0.13 17.80
N ASN A 330 5.87 -0.62 18.25
CA ASN A 330 5.59 -2.06 18.33
C ASN A 330 5.53 -2.71 16.92
N ASN A 331 4.96 -2.03 15.92
CA ASN A 331 4.99 -2.51 14.53
C ASN A 331 6.42 -2.51 13.95
N PHE A 332 7.24 -1.50 14.26
CA PHE A 332 8.67 -1.49 13.93
C PHE A 332 9.47 -2.58 14.68
N ALA A 333 9.13 -2.89 15.94
CA ALA A 333 9.74 -4.00 16.68
C ALA A 333 9.36 -5.37 16.10
N GLN A 334 8.14 -5.49 15.57
CA GLN A 334 7.68 -6.61 14.72
C GLN A 334 8.21 -6.52 13.28
N ALA A 335 9.14 -5.60 13.00
CA ALA A 335 9.87 -5.47 11.75
C ALA A 335 8.99 -5.24 10.50
N VAL A 336 7.89 -4.50 10.62
CA VAL A 336 7.05 -4.05 9.49
C VAL A 336 7.87 -3.36 8.38
N LYS A 337 7.47 -3.56 7.11
CA LYS A 337 8.18 -3.12 5.89
C LYS A 337 7.36 -2.16 5.03
N ILE A 338 6.04 -2.38 4.99
CA ILE A 338 5.06 -1.47 4.41
C ILE A 338 4.08 -1.14 5.54
N LEU A 339 3.89 0.14 5.85
CA LEU A 339 3.01 0.63 6.90
C LEU A 339 2.26 1.85 6.37
N SER A 340 0.93 1.76 6.25
CA SER A 340 0.06 2.95 6.15
C SER A 340 -0.52 3.29 7.52
N GLY A 341 -0.70 4.58 7.79
CA GLY A 341 -1.30 5.11 9.02
C GLY A 341 -2.05 6.43 8.79
#